data_AF-A0A7K6V869-F1
#
_entry.id   AF-A0A7K6V869-F1
#
_cell.length_a   1.000
_cell.length_b   1.000
_cell.length_c   1.000
_cell.angle_alpha   90.00
_cell.angle_beta   90.00
_cell.angle_gamma   90.00
#
_symmetry.space_group_name_H-M   'P 1'
#
loop_
_entity.id
_entity.type
_entity.pdbx_description
1 polymer ?
#
loop_
_entity_poly.entity_id
_entity_poly.type
_entity_poly.pdbx_seq_one_letter_code
_entity_poly.pdbx_strand_id
1 'polypeptide(L)'
;DTQVRFVKSALWYHGYERLQLQRLPADGSVGSRELLLAFSWLLYRLGLLEQLLARNRVKTGDETSVCTCEDDLPGSQEGTAEAGPGGGLEERVDVRYLQWLNGRLRLQWRGLHAQHQEQCKLLHKIHSFTRGSHMDQVLGHFSVTETDLIRQPENYKQLLQLLESETMQLEAFLEWKQLEPVYWEWMETVLDDMAEEGNMCKSQDAYVEKRRLPEVPSCCPWADNLTGQMDRLSRDLMALQDQLQQLITRRKAMWWEKVR
;
A
#
# COMPACT_ATOMS: atom_id res chain seq x y z
N ASP A 1 -2.28 23.79 5.22
CA ASP A 1 -2.42 23.61 3.75
C ASP A 1 -1.57 22.53 3.11
N THR A 2 -0.25 22.50 3.32
CA THR A 2 0.64 21.52 2.65
C THR A 2 0.31 20.07 3.01
N GLN A 3 0.05 19.78 4.29
CA GLN A 3 -0.36 18.46 4.76
C GLN A 3 -1.72 18.03 4.17
N VAL A 4 -2.69 18.93 4.10
CA VAL A 4 -4.03 18.63 3.53
C VAL A 4 -3.92 18.29 2.04
N ARG A 5 -3.10 19.03 1.29
CA ARG A 5 -2.85 18.74 -0.13
C ARG A 5 -2.15 17.38 -0.29
N PHE A 6 -1.17 17.08 0.56
CA PHE A 6 -0.50 15.79 0.56
C PHE A 6 -1.48 14.63 0.80
N VAL A 7 -2.32 14.70 1.84
CA VAL A 7 -3.31 13.66 2.16
C VAL A 7 -4.28 13.47 1.01
N LYS A 8 -4.78 14.55 0.39
CA LYS A 8 -5.64 14.47 -0.79
C LYS A 8 -4.95 13.79 -1.97
N SER A 9 -3.69 14.12 -2.25
CA SER A 9 -2.92 13.48 -3.32
C SER A 9 -2.61 12.01 -3.02
N ALA A 10 -2.32 11.66 -1.77
CA ALA A 10 -2.05 10.29 -1.35
C ALA A 10 -3.32 9.42 -1.48
N LEU A 11 -4.46 9.91 -1.00
CA LEU A 11 -5.75 9.24 -1.18
C LEU A 11 -6.07 9.00 -2.66
N TRP A 12 -5.81 9.99 -3.52
CA TRP A 12 -5.99 9.84 -4.96
C TRP A 12 -5.04 8.79 -5.55
N TYR A 13 -3.76 8.81 -5.16
CA TYR A 13 -2.77 7.81 -5.59
C TYR A 13 -3.16 6.37 -5.20
N HIS A 14 -3.75 6.19 -4.03
CA HIS A 14 -4.25 4.87 -3.58
C HIS A 14 -5.59 4.48 -4.23
N GLY A 15 -6.20 5.35 -5.04
CA GLY A 15 -7.42 5.07 -5.81
C GLY A 15 -8.73 5.51 -5.17
N TYR A 16 -8.70 6.47 -4.23
CA TYR A 16 -9.91 7.12 -3.71
C TYR A 16 -10.28 8.33 -4.59
N GLU A 17 -11.23 8.13 -5.50
CA GLU A 17 -11.52 9.08 -6.59
C GLU A 17 -12.73 9.99 -6.34
N ARG A 18 -13.20 10.14 -5.09
CA ARG A 18 -14.37 11.01 -4.82
C ARG A 18 -14.01 12.48 -4.96
N LEU A 19 -14.61 13.13 -5.96
CA LEU A 19 -14.44 14.57 -6.25
C LEU A 19 -14.87 15.48 -5.10
N GLN A 20 -15.82 15.03 -4.28
CA GLN A 20 -16.32 15.77 -3.12
C GLN A 20 -15.21 16.03 -2.10
N LEU A 21 -14.33 15.05 -1.85
CA LEU A 21 -13.18 15.19 -0.95
C LEU A 21 -12.13 16.18 -1.48
N GLN A 22 -11.88 16.17 -2.79
CA GLN A 22 -10.92 17.10 -3.41
C GLN A 22 -11.39 18.55 -3.28
N ARG A 23 -12.71 18.79 -3.35
CA ARG A 23 -13.35 20.11 -3.23
C ARG A 23 -13.44 20.66 -1.81
N LEU A 24 -13.11 19.89 -0.77
CA LEU A 24 -13.21 20.35 0.62
C LEU A 24 -12.23 21.49 0.94
N PRO A 25 -12.65 22.51 1.71
CA PRO A 25 -11.76 23.54 2.21
C PRO A 25 -10.72 22.96 3.18
N ALA A 26 -9.55 23.60 3.28
CA ALA A 26 -8.48 23.18 4.18
C ALA A 26 -8.78 23.43 5.67
N ASP A 27 -9.81 24.25 5.94
CA ASP A 27 -10.18 24.70 7.29
C ASP A 27 -10.93 23.63 8.11
N GLY A 28 -11.29 22.49 7.51
CA GLY A 28 -11.97 21.38 8.19
C GLY A 28 -13.39 21.69 8.68
N SER A 29 -13.92 22.88 8.35
CA SER A 29 -15.23 23.36 8.79
C SER A 29 -16.42 22.65 8.13
N VAL A 30 -16.20 21.96 7.01
CA VAL A 30 -17.24 21.27 6.22
C VAL A 30 -16.67 19.94 5.72
N GLY A 31 -17.53 18.93 5.58
CA GLY A 31 -17.16 17.67 4.94
C GLY A 31 -16.78 16.52 5.87
N SER A 32 -17.21 16.57 7.14
CA SER A 32 -17.01 15.49 8.11
C SER A 32 -17.43 14.12 7.55
N ARG A 33 -18.52 14.06 6.79
CA ARG A 33 -18.98 12.83 6.12
C ARG A 33 -18.04 12.33 5.03
N GLU A 34 -17.51 13.21 4.19
CA GLU A 34 -16.54 12.81 3.14
C GLU A 34 -15.20 12.37 3.74
N LEU A 35 -14.77 12.99 4.85
CA LEU A 35 -13.61 12.56 5.60
C LEU A 35 -13.84 11.19 6.26
N LEU A 36 -15.02 10.98 6.83
CA LEU A 36 -15.42 9.69 7.41
C LEU A 36 -15.42 8.58 6.35
N LEU A 37 -15.92 8.86 5.14
CA LEU A 37 -15.93 7.89 4.03
C LEU A 37 -14.52 7.61 3.49
N ALA A 38 -13.65 8.62 3.43
CA ALA A 38 -12.25 8.38 3.08
C ALA A 38 -11.55 7.54 4.14
N PHE A 39 -11.82 7.80 5.42
CA PHE A 39 -11.27 7.02 6.53
C PHE A 39 -11.78 5.58 6.53
N SER A 40 -13.09 5.38 6.35
CA SER A 40 -13.68 4.03 6.28
C SER A 40 -13.15 3.25 5.08
N TRP A 41 -12.97 3.91 3.93
CA TRP A 41 -12.33 3.33 2.77
C TRP A 41 -10.87 2.93 3.02
N LEU A 42 -10.10 3.76 3.74
CA LEU A 42 -8.72 3.42 4.14
C LEU A 42 -8.68 2.19 5.05
N LEU A 43 -9.58 2.14 6.04
CA LEU A 43 -9.70 0.99 6.95
C LEU A 43 -9.99 -0.29 6.16
N TYR A 44 -10.96 -0.24 5.25
CA TYR A 44 -11.41 -1.42 4.49
C TYR A 44 -10.38 -1.87 3.44
N ARG A 45 -9.83 -0.96 2.65
CA ARG A 45 -9.00 -1.32 1.48
C ARG A 45 -7.53 -1.52 1.83
N LEU A 46 -6.99 -0.74 2.75
CA LEU A 46 -5.55 -0.77 3.05
C LEU A 46 -5.22 -1.58 4.31
N GLY A 47 -6.21 -2.00 5.10
CA GLY A 47 -5.94 -2.64 6.39
C GLY A 47 -5.08 -1.74 7.27
N LEU A 48 -5.41 -0.44 7.31
CA LEU A 48 -4.57 0.61 7.89
C LEU A 48 -4.15 0.26 9.33
N LEU A 49 -5.07 -0.28 10.13
CA LEU A 49 -4.79 -0.63 11.51
C LEU A 49 -3.83 -1.82 11.62
N GLU A 50 -3.99 -2.84 10.77
CA GLU A 50 -3.09 -3.97 10.69
C GLU A 50 -1.68 -3.54 10.24
N GLN A 51 -1.56 -2.61 9.29
CA GLN A 51 -0.29 -2.03 8.86
C GLN A 51 0.39 -1.22 9.96
N LEU A 52 -0.37 -0.39 10.69
CA LEU A 52 0.16 0.38 11.82
C LEU A 52 0.64 -0.53 12.95
N LEU A 53 -0.10 -1.60 13.25
CA LEU A 53 0.32 -2.59 14.22
C LEU A 53 1.59 -3.31 13.77
N ALA A 54 1.66 -3.76 12.52
CA ALA A 54 2.86 -4.42 11.99
C ALA A 54 4.11 -3.53 12.09
N ARG A 55 3.95 -2.23 11.84
CA ARG A 55 5.03 -1.24 11.95
C ARG A 55 5.47 -0.97 13.39
N ASN A 56 4.56 -1.03 14.35
CA ASN A 56 4.83 -0.74 15.75
C ASN A 56 5.28 -1.96 16.56
N ARG A 57 5.33 -3.16 15.96
CA ARG A 57 5.79 -4.38 16.63
C ARG A 57 7.21 -4.23 17.16
N VAL A 58 7.40 -4.49 18.46
CA VAL A 58 8.72 -4.51 19.08
C VAL A 58 9.43 -5.80 18.65
N LYS A 59 10.51 -5.64 17.88
CA LYS A 59 11.34 -6.78 17.47
C LYS A 59 12.24 -7.22 18.61
N THR A 60 11.75 -8.18 19.40
CA THR A 60 12.53 -8.78 20.50
C THR A 60 13.41 -9.94 20.02
N GLY A 61 13.03 -10.61 18.93
CA GLY A 61 13.77 -11.73 18.35
C GLY A 61 14.73 -11.32 17.23
N ASP A 62 15.71 -12.19 16.97
CA ASP A 62 16.66 -12.00 15.88
C ASP A 62 16.04 -12.46 14.54
N GLU A 63 15.29 -11.56 13.91
CA GLU A 63 14.71 -11.82 12.59
C GLU A 63 15.79 -11.71 11.51
N THR A 64 16.10 -12.82 10.86
CA THR A 64 16.80 -12.80 9.57
C THR A 64 15.75 -12.72 8.48
N SER A 65 15.27 -11.51 8.19
CA SER A 65 14.43 -11.31 7.02
C SER A 65 15.26 -11.64 5.77
N VAL A 66 14.85 -12.68 5.05
CA VAL A 66 15.26 -12.82 3.64
C VAL A 66 14.81 -11.53 2.98
N CYS A 67 15.70 -10.87 2.22
CA CYS A 67 15.36 -9.68 1.45
C CYS A 67 14.26 -10.01 0.44
N THR A 68 13.04 -10.01 0.95
CA THR A 68 11.79 -9.85 0.26
C THR A 68 11.63 -8.34 0.25
N CYS A 69 11.72 -7.76 -0.93
CA CYS A 69 11.39 -6.35 -1.11
C CYS A 69 9.87 -6.23 -0.88
N GLU A 70 9.43 -6.36 0.37
CA GLU A 70 8.06 -5.98 0.73
C GLU A 70 7.99 -4.46 0.71
N ASP A 71 6.87 -3.97 0.19
CA ASP A 71 6.61 -2.66 -0.43
C ASP A 71 6.69 -1.42 0.51
N ASP A 72 7.58 -1.42 1.50
CA ASP A 72 7.86 -0.21 2.28
C ASP A 72 8.97 0.59 1.60
N LEU A 73 8.67 1.20 0.45
CA LEU A 73 9.44 2.33 -0.04
C LEU A 73 9.00 3.58 0.73
N PRO A 74 9.77 4.10 1.71
CA PRO A 74 9.68 5.51 2.03
C PRO A 74 10.15 6.27 0.78
N GLY A 75 9.25 7.05 0.19
CA GLY A 75 9.51 7.82 -1.01
C GLY A 75 10.85 8.55 -0.92
N SER A 76 11.83 8.09 -1.71
CA SER A 76 13.09 8.80 -1.92
C SER A 76 12.79 10.00 -2.83
N GLN A 77 12.25 11.06 -2.23
CA GLN A 77 12.52 12.41 -2.69
C GLN A 77 13.89 12.80 -2.16
N GLU A 78 14.88 12.80 -3.05
CA GLU A 78 15.89 13.86 -3.15
C GLU A 78 16.84 13.54 -4.31
N GLY A 79 16.81 14.40 -5.34
CA GLY A 79 17.66 14.28 -6.52
C GLY A 79 17.17 15.10 -7.71
N THR A 80 17.12 16.42 -7.54
CA THR A 80 17.27 17.44 -8.59
C THR A 80 16.38 17.30 -9.83
N ALA A 81 15.18 17.90 -9.76
CA ALA A 81 14.49 18.37 -10.96
C ALA A 81 15.18 19.65 -11.45
N GLU A 82 16.09 19.53 -12.43
CA GLU A 82 16.40 20.66 -13.29
C GLU A 82 15.32 20.77 -14.37
N ALA A 83 14.71 21.95 -14.42
CA ALA A 83 13.70 22.32 -15.40
C ALA A 83 14.30 22.46 -16.80
N GLY A 84 13.65 21.87 -17.81
CA GLY A 84 13.79 22.21 -19.22
C GLY A 84 12.42 22.52 -19.82
N PRO A 85 12.25 23.62 -20.59
CA PRO A 85 10.93 24.05 -21.04
C PRO A 85 10.53 23.43 -22.38
N GLY A 86 9.30 22.90 -22.40
CA GLY A 86 8.41 22.98 -23.56
C GLY A 86 8.57 21.95 -24.68
N GLY A 87 7.42 21.47 -25.15
CA GLY A 87 7.26 20.92 -26.50
C GLY A 87 7.06 19.42 -26.54
N GLY A 88 5.82 19.01 -26.81
CA GLY A 88 5.43 17.61 -26.94
C GLY A 88 6.29 16.86 -27.95
N LEU A 89 6.77 15.71 -27.53
CA LEU A 89 7.31 14.65 -28.35
C LEU A 89 7.04 13.37 -27.57
N GLU A 90 6.53 12.35 -28.27
CA GLU A 90 6.41 10.97 -27.81
C GLU A 90 7.44 10.65 -26.73
N GLU A 91 6.95 10.20 -25.57
CA GLU A 91 7.73 9.77 -24.42
C GLU A 91 8.59 8.55 -24.80
N ARG A 92 9.63 8.78 -25.60
CA ARG A 92 10.65 7.80 -25.93
C ARG A 92 11.47 7.63 -24.68
N VAL A 93 11.09 6.64 -23.88
CA VAL A 93 11.85 6.20 -22.72
C VAL A 93 13.31 6.00 -23.14
N ASP A 94 14.21 6.84 -22.62
CA ASP A 94 15.62 6.79 -22.97
C ASP A 94 16.22 5.47 -22.46
N VAL A 95 16.57 4.60 -23.41
CA VAL A 95 17.15 3.28 -23.15
C VAL A 95 18.44 3.40 -22.31
N ARG A 96 19.21 4.48 -22.48
CA ARG A 96 20.44 4.72 -21.70
C ARG A 96 20.12 5.03 -20.23
N TYR A 97 19.07 5.80 -19.99
CA TYR A 97 18.60 6.10 -18.64
C TYR A 97 18.10 4.83 -17.93
N LEU A 98 17.35 3.97 -18.62
CA LEU A 98 16.93 2.68 -18.06
C LEU A 98 18.12 1.75 -17.77
N GLN A 99 19.13 1.72 -18.65
CA GLN A 99 20.35 0.94 -18.42
C GLN A 99 21.13 1.45 -17.19
N TRP A 100 21.20 2.78 -17.02
CA TRP A 100 21.81 3.40 -15.85
C TRP A 100 21.04 3.07 -14.56
N LEU A 101 19.71 3.21 -14.56
CA LEU A 101 18.86 2.82 -13.41
C LEU A 101 19.03 1.35 -13.06
N ASN A 102 19.08 0.46 -14.05
CA ASN A 102 19.31 -0.97 -13.84
C ASN A 102 20.70 -1.23 -13.23
N GLY A 103 21.74 -0.55 -13.72
CA GLY A 103 23.08 -0.60 -13.13
C GLY A 103 23.09 -0.15 -11.67
N ARG A 104 22.40 0.96 -11.37
CA ARG A 104 22.25 1.49 -10.00
C ARG A 104 21.51 0.50 -9.09
N LEU A 105 20.38 -0.06 -9.55
CA LEU A 105 19.62 -1.07 -8.80
C LEU A 105 20.47 -2.32 -8.52
N ARG A 106 21.22 -2.82 -9.51
CA ARG A 106 22.12 -3.97 -9.32
C ARG A 106 23.20 -3.68 -8.29
N LEU A 107 23.77 -2.48 -8.28
CA LEU A 107 24.77 -2.09 -7.30
C LEU A 107 24.16 -2.01 -5.89
N GLN A 108 23.00 -1.38 -5.76
CA GLN A 108 22.27 -1.30 -4.48
C GLN A 108 21.90 -2.69 -3.94
N TRP A 109 21.40 -3.58 -4.81
CA TRP A 109 21.08 -4.95 -4.45
C TRP A 109 22.32 -5.73 -3.97
N ARG A 110 23.46 -5.59 -4.65
CA ARG A 110 24.72 -6.21 -4.21
C ARG A 110 25.19 -5.66 -2.86
N GLY A 111 25.06 -4.35 -2.65
CA GLY A 111 25.37 -3.71 -1.37
C GLY A 111 24.50 -4.26 -0.24
N LEU A 112 23.19 -4.32 -0.45
CA LEU A 112 22.24 -4.87 0.52
C LEU A 112 22.52 -6.34 0.81
N HIS A 113 22.84 -7.14 -0.22
CA HIS A 113 23.20 -8.54 -0.03
C HIS A 113 24.48 -8.69 0.80
N ALA A 114 25.50 -7.86 0.56
CA ALA A 114 26.72 -7.87 1.37
C ALA A 114 26.45 -7.49 2.83
N GLN A 115 25.64 -6.45 3.08
CA GLN A 115 25.22 -6.05 4.43
C GLN A 115 24.46 -7.18 5.14
N HIS A 116 23.54 -7.86 4.45
CA HIS A 116 22.82 -8.99 5.00
C HIS A 116 23.78 -10.14 5.38
N GLN A 117 24.76 -10.46 4.53
CA GLN A 117 25.79 -11.45 4.87
C GLN A 117 26.61 -11.06 6.09
N GLU A 118 26.96 -9.79 6.24
CA GLU A 118 27.66 -9.28 7.43
C GLU A 118 26.80 -9.41 8.69
N GLN A 119 25.53 -9.03 8.61
CA GLN A 119 24.57 -9.19 9.71
C GLN A 119 24.46 -10.66 10.13
N CYS A 120 24.29 -11.60 9.19
CA CYS A 120 24.25 -13.03 9.50
C CYS A 120 25.54 -13.52 10.18
N LYS A 121 26.71 -13.04 9.75
CA LYS A 121 27.99 -13.41 10.38
C LYS A 121 28.09 -12.89 11.82
N LEU A 122 27.64 -11.67 12.07
CA LEU A 122 27.63 -11.08 13.41
C LEU A 122 26.63 -11.81 14.31
N LEU A 123 25.45 -12.09 13.80
CA LEU A 123 24.41 -12.80 14.52
C LEU A 123 24.87 -14.21 14.90
N HIS A 124 25.46 -14.94 13.96
CA HIS A 124 26.04 -16.25 14.21
C HIS A 124 27.10 -16.22 15.31
N LYS A 125 27.96 -15.18 15.33
CA LYS A 125 28.93 -15.01 16.43
C LYS A 125 28.22 -14.90 17.75
N ILE A 126 27.23 -14.00 17.88
CA ILE A 126 26.47 -13.81 19.12
C ILE A 126 25.87 -15.13 19.59
N HIS A 127 25.12 -15.83 18.72
CA HIS A 127 24.50 -17.11 19.05
C HIS A 127 25.51 -18.20 19.42
N SER A 128 26.68 -18.23 18.75
CA SER A 128 27.74 -19.19 19.07
C SER A 128 28.37 -18.94 20.45
N PHE A 129 28.54 -17.68 20.83
CA PHE A 129 29.15 -17.30 22.10
C PHE A 129 28.17 -17.43 23.28
N THR A 130 26.87 -17.28 23.05
CA THR A 130 25.84 -17.36 24.10
C THR A 130 25.19 -18.75 24.18
N ARG A 131 25.71 -19.72 23.44
CA ARG A 131 25.16 -21.09 23.42
C ARG A 131 25.21 -21.74 24.81
N GLY A 132 24.09 -22.29 25.26
CA GLY A 132 23.89 -22.89 26.57
C GLY A 132 23.62 -21.90 27.70
N SER A 133 23.53 -20.60 27.41
CA SER A 133 23.27 -19.57 28.43
C SER A 133 21.78 -19.28 28.63
N HIS A 134 20.92 -19.67 27.69
CA HIS A 134 19.48 -19.43 27.72
C HIS A 134 18.71 -20.54 28.47
N MET A 135 17.60 -20.18 29.12
CA MET A 135 16.78 -21.10 29.92
C MET A 135 15.96 -22.07 29.04
N ASP A 136 15.49 -21.62 27.87
CA ASP A 136 14.90 -22.52 26.88
C ASP A 136 15.97 -23.36 26.20
N GLN A 137 15.83 -24.68 26.35
CA GLN A 137 16.69 -25.68 25.73
C GLN A 137 16.54 -25.73 24.19
N VAL A 138 15.42 -25.24 23.65
CA VAL A 138 15.13 -25.23 22.21
C VAL A 138 15.92 -24.14 21.49
N LEU A 139 15.98 -22.93 22.05
CA LEU A 139 16.75 -21.81 21.50
C LEU A 139 18.22 -21.95 21.88
N GLY A 140 18.49 -22.23 23.16
CA GLY A 140 19.81 -22.53 23.67
C GLY A 140 20.87 -21.44 23.43
N HIS A 141 20.49 -20.21 23.06
CA HIS A 141 21.37 -19.06 22.88
C HIS A 141 20.59 -17.77 23.17
N PHE A 142 21.30 -16.67 23.47
CA PHE A 142 20.68 -15.36 23.64
C PHE A 142 20.48 -14.63 22.32
N SER A 143 19.39 -13.86 22.25
CA SER A 143 19.16 -12.90 21.16
C SER A 143 20.05 -11.66 21.28
N VAL A 144 20.13 -10.85 20.21
CA VAL A 144 20.86 -9.58 20.26
C VAL A 144 20.31 -8.68 21.37
N THR A 145 18.99 -8.55 21.44
CA THR A 145 18.31 -7.70 22.43
C THR A 145 18.60 -8.18 23.86
N GLU A 146 18.57 -9.50 24.09
CA GLU A 146 18.91 -10.08 25.40
C GLU A 146 20.37 -9.82 25.78
N THR A 147 21.31 -9.98 24.83
CA THR A 147 22.72 -9.68 25.10
C THR A 147 22.96 -8.20 25.41
N ASP A 148 22.23 -7.31 24.75
CA ASP A 148 22.30 -5.86 25.02
C ASP A 148 21.72 -5.51 26.39
N LEU A 149 20.63 -6.15 26.81
CA LEU A 149 20.04 -5.97 28.13
C LEU A 149 20.97 -6.44 29.26
N ILE A 150 21.69 -7.56 29.05
CA ILE A 150 22.70 -8.03 30.01
C ILE A 150 23.84 -7.01 30.13
N ARG A 151 24.24 -6.40 29.01
CA ARG A 151 25.32 -5.41 28.98
C ARG A 151 24.89 -4.06 29.58
N GLN A 152 23.65 -3.65 29.35
CA GLN A 152 23.10 -2.36 29.75
C GLN A 152 21.70 -2.54 30.36
N PRO A 153 21.62 -2.79 31.67
CA PRO A 153 20.34 -3.07 32.33
C PRO A 153 19.39 -1.86 32.35
N GLU A 154 19.88 -0.63 32.17
CA GLU A 154 19.01 0.55 32.09
C GLU A 154 18.11 0.56 30.86
N ASN A 155 18.51 -0.12 29.78
CA ASN A 155 17.71 -0.25 28.55
C ASN A 155 16.46 -1.11 28.78
N TYR A 156 16.43 -1.92 29.85
CA TYR A 156 15.27 -2.73 30.22
C TYR A 156 14.02 -1.88 30.45
N LYS A 157 14.16 -0.70 31.09
CA LYS A 157 13.02 0.20 31.33
C LYS A 157 12.44 0.73 30.02
N GLN A 158 13.30 1.04 29.05
CA GLN A 158 12.86 1.51 27.72
C GLN A 158 12.17 0.38 26.96
N LEU A 159 12.72 -0.84 26.99
CA LEU A 159 12.09 -1.99 26.37
C LEU A 159 10.72 -2.30 26.98
N LEU A 160 10.60 -2.25 28.31
CA LEU A 160 9.33 -2.43 28.99
C LEU A 160 8.30 -1.38 28.55
N GLN A 161 8.68 -0.10 28.49
CA GLN A 161 7.77 0.96 28.02
C GLN A 161 7.30 0.72 26.59
N LEU A 162 8.19 0.25 25.72
CA LEU A 162 7.82 -0.11 24.34
C LEU A 162 6.84 -1.28 24.31
N LEU A 163 7.11 -2.36 25.06
CA LEU A 163 6.22 -3.52 25.15
C LEU A 163 4.86 -3.19 25.77
N GLU A 164 4.83 -2.36 26.80
CA GLU A 164 3.59 -1.84 27.40
C GLU A 164 2.80 -1.04 26.38
N SER A 165 3.47 -0.17 25.61
CA SER A 165 2.83 0.61 24.56
C SER A 165 2.28 -0.25 23.42
N GLU A 166 3.01 -1.31 23.02
CA GLU A 166 2.54 -2.27 22.02
C GLU A 166 1.34 -3.05 22.55
N THR A 167 1.39 -3.50 23.82
CA THR A 167 0.29 -4.23 24.45
C THR A 167 -0.96 -3.38 24.52
N MET A 168 -0.87 -2.12 24.95
CA MET A 168 -2.00 -1.20 24.95
C MET A 168 -2.58 -0.98 23.54
N GLN A 169 -1.73 -0.88 22.52
CA GLN A 169 -2.20 -0.75 21.13
C GLN A 169 -2.91 -2.01 20.63
N LEU A 170 -2.39 -3.19 20.98
CA LEU A 170 -3.02 -4.47 20.64
C LEU A 170 -4.36 -4.65 21.37
N GLU A 171 -4.45 -4.28 22.64
CA GLU A 171 -5.70 -4.30 23.40
C GLU A 171 -6.74 -3.37 22.77
N ALA A 172 -6.37 -2.12 22.49
CA ALA A 172 -7.25 -1.16 21.81
C ALA A 172 -7.70 -1.65 20.42
N PHE A 173 -6.83 -2.35 19.69
CA PHE A 173 -7.19 -2.97 18.42
C PHE A 173 -8.18 -4.11 18.60
N LEU A 174 -8.02 -4.96 19.63
CA LEU A 174 -8.98 -6.03 19.93
C LEU A 174 -10.34 -5.47 20.34
N GLU A 175 -10.37 -4.39 21.14
CA GLU A 175 -11.60 -3.67 21.47
C GLU A 175 -12.26 -3.10 20.20
N TRP A 176 -11.49 -2.47 19.31
CA TRP A 176 -11.99 -1.98 18.04
C TRP A 176 -12.54 -3.12 17.17
N LYS A 177 -11.85 -4.26 17.08
CA LYS A 177 -12.31 -5.43 16.32
C LYS A 177 -13.64 -5.99 16.84
N GLN A 178 -13.92 -5.89 18.14
CA GLN A 178 -15.23 -6.26 18.68
C GLN A 178 -16.35 -5.30 18.23
N LEU A 179 -16.02 -4.01 18.05
CA LEU A 179 -16.95 -2.96 17.63
C LEU A 179 -17.02 -2.76 16.11
N GLU A 180 -16.11 -3.38 15.37
CA GLU A 180 -16.06 -3.35 13.91
C GLU A 180 -17.41 -3.62 13.22
N PRO A 181 -18.20 -4.64 13.58
CA PRO A 181 -19.52 -4.86 12.94
C PRO A 181 -20.47 -3.68 13.17
N VAL A 182 -20.52 -3.14 14.38
CA VAL A 182 -21.38 -1.99 14.72
C VAL A 182 -20.97 -0.75 13.92
N TYR A 183 -19.66 -0.54 13.75
CA TYR A 183 -19.14 0.54 12.93
C TYR A 183 -19.58 0.40 11.47
N TRP A 184 -19.53 -0.80 10.90
CA TRP A 184 -19.94 -1.03 9.51
C TRP A 184 -21.44 -0.93 9.32
N GLU A 185 -22.25 -1.45 10.24
CA GLU A 185 -23.71 -1.24 10.24
C GLU A 185 -24.05 0.25 10.28
N TRP A 186 -23.36 1.03 11.11
CA TRP A 186 -23.53 2.48 11.11
C TRP A 186 -23.07 3.12 9.79
N MET A 187 -22.00 2.64 9.18
CA MET A 187 -21.54 3.14 7.87
C MET A 187 -22.54 2.89 6.74
N GLU A 188 -23.27 1.78 6.78
CA GLU A 188 -24.38 1.53 5.85
C GLU A 188 -25.46 2.61 5.98
N THR A 189 -25.84 2.99 7.21
CA THR A 189 -26.82 4.08 7.40
C THR A 189 -26.32 5.42 6.86
N VAL A 190 -25.03 5.74 7.01
CA VAL A 190 -24.42 6.94 6.42
C VAL A 190 -24.46 6.90 4.88
N LEU A 191 -24.32 5.72 4.28
CA LEU A 191 -24.45 5.52 2.83
C LEU A 191 -25.90 5.67 2.36
N ASP A 192 -26.86 5.13 3.11
CA ASP A 192 -28.29 5.21 2.84
C ASP A 192 -28.81 6.65 2.92
N ASP A 193 -28.40 7.41 3.95
CA ASP A 193 -28.69 8.85 4.06
C ASP A 193 -28.21 9.61 2.82
N MET A 194 -27.09 9.21 2.20
CA MET A 194 -26.62 9.82 0.96
C MET A 194 -27.54 9.55 -0.23
N ALA A 195 -28.03 8.32 -0.33
CA ALA A 195 -28.89 7.90 -1.41
C ALA A 195 -30.24 8.64 -1.32
N GLU A 196 -30.77 8.80 -0.11
CA GLU A 196 -32.01 9.52 0.14
C GLU A 196 -31.88 11.03 -0.12
N GLU A 197 -30.81 11.68 0.35
CA GLU A 197 -30.52 13.09 0.04
C GLU A 197 -30.38 13.34 -1.47
N GLY A 198 -29.69 12.43 -2.17
CA GLY A 198 -29.54 12.49 -3.63
C GLY A 198 -30.87 12.34 -4.36
N ASN A 199 -31.80 11.55 -3.83
CA ASN A 199 -33.13 11.33 -4.39
C ASN A 199 -34.09 12.49 -4.10
N MET A 200 -34.04 13.07 -2.90
CA MET A 200 -34.81 14.27 -2.54
C MET A 200 -34.42 15.48 -3.40
N CYS A 201 -33.12 15.69 -3.65
CA CYS A 201 -32.62 16.76 -4.50
C CYS A 201 -33.10 16.60 -5.97
N LYS A 202 -33.02 15.38 -6.51
CA LYS A 202 -33.56 15.07 -7.86
C LYS A 202 -35.08 15.23 -7.96
N SER A 203 -35.82 15.00 -6.87
CA SER A 203 -37.29 15.16 -6.88
C SER A 203 -37.74 16.63 -6.89
N GLN A 204 -36.96 17.55 -6.33
CA GLN A 204 -37.21 18.99 -6.39
C GLN A 204 -36.86 19.57 -7.77
N ASP A 205 -35.77 19.10 -8.39
CA ASP A 205 -35.40 19.49 -9.76
C ASP A 205 -36.38 18.92 -10.81
N ALA A 206 -36.90 17.71 -10.60
CA ALA A 206 -37.91 17.09 -11.50
C ALA A 206 -39.25 17.84 -11.53
N TYR A 207 -39.59 18.66 -10.52
CA TYR A 207 -40.81 19.47 -10.52
C TYR A 207 -40.64 20.79 -11.30
N VAL A 208 -39.40 21.30 -11.40
CA VAL A 208 -39.07 22.52 -12.16
C VAL A 208 -38.74 22.20 -13.62
N GLU A 209 -38.19 21.02 -13.91
CA GLU A 209 -37.74 20.63 -15.25
C GLU A 209 -38.85 20.09 -16.17
N LYS A 210 -40.08 19.91 -15.67
CA LYS A 210 -41.22 19.42 -16.45
C LYS A 210 -41.86 20.44 -17.41
N ARG A 211 -41.28 21.64 -17.58
CA ARG A 211 -41.83 22.67 -18.49
C ARG A 211 -40.92 23.17 -19.60
N ARG A 212 -39.67 22.73 -19.71
CA ARG A 212 -38.86 23.00 -20.90
C ARG A 212 -37.79 21.93 -21.05
N LEU A 213 -37.97 21.00 -21.99
CA LEU A 213 -37.03 20.77 -23.10
C LEU A 213 -37.54 19.63 -24.01
N PRO A 214 -37.31 19.70 -25.33
CA PRO A 214 -37.60 18.63 -26.28
C PRO A 214 -36.65 17.45 -26.11
N GLU A 215 -37.13 16.25 -26.42
CA GLU A 215 -36.35 15.02 -26.54
C GLU A 215 -35.15 15.24 -27.49
N VAL A 216 -33.94 15.23 -26.93
CA VAL A 216 -32.68 15.13 -27.69
C VAL A 216 -32.05 13.79 -27.32
N PRO A 217 -31.70 12.92 -28.29
CA PRO A 217 -31.05 11.65 -28.00
C PRO A 217 -29.59 11.93 -27.61
N SER A 218 -29.36 12.11 -26.32
CA SER A 218 -28.05 12.36 -25.72
C SER A 218 -27.40 11.04 -25.31
N CYS A 219 -26.93 10.27 -26.30
CA CYS A 219 -25.89 9.27 -26.07
C CYS A 219 -24.56 9.89 -26.53
N CYS A 220 -23.65 10.10 -25.59
CA CYS A 220 -22.38 10.79 -25.86
C CYS A 220 -21.44 9.88 -26.70
N PRO A 221 -20.97 10.30 -27.89
CA PRO A 221 -20.14 9.47 -28.78
C PRO A 221 -18.81 8.97 -28.17
N TRP A 222 -18.34 9.61 -27.09
CA TRP A 222 -17.11 9.22 -26.41
C TRP A 222 -17.29 8.01 -25.49
N ALA A 223 -18.50 7.76 -24.97
CA ALA A 223 -18.77 6.64 -24.08
C ALA A 223 -18.74 5.31 -24.86
N ASP A 224 -19.32 5.29 -26.06
CA ASP A 224 -19.28 4.14 -26.99
C ASP A 224 -17.86 3.86 -27.51
N ASN A 225 -17.04 4.90 -27.66
CA ASN A 225 -15.64 4.76 -28.04
C ASN A 225 -14.80 4.16 -26.90
N LEU A 226 -15.09 4.51 -25.65
CA LEU A 226 -14.34 4.04 -24.48
C LEU A 226 -14.63 2.56 -24.17
N THR A 227 -15.90 2.14 -24.22
CA THR A 227 -16.28 0.72 -24.16
C THR A 227 -15.65 -0.08 -25.31
N GLY A 228 -15.69 0.46 -26.53
CA GLY A 228 -15.05 -0.17 -27.68
C GLY A 228 -13.52 -0.33 -27.55
N GLN A 229 -12.84 0.60 -26.87
CA GLN A 229 -11.40 0.50 -26.57
C GLN A 229 -11.11 -0.52 -25.47
N MET A 230 -11.92 -0.56 -24.42
CA MET A 230 -11.81 -1.58 -23.38
C MET A 230 -12.01 -3.00 -23.93
N ASP A 231 -12.97 -3.18 -24.82
CA ASP A 231 -13.23 -4.47 -25.49
C ASP A 231 -12.11 -4.89 -26.47
N ARG A 232 -11.32 -3.93 -26.97
CA ARG A 232 -10.13 -4.25 -27.78
C ARG A 232 -8.96 -4.66 -26.89
N LEU A 233 -8.70 -3.90 -25.84
CA LEU A 233 -7.64 -4.21 -24.88
C LEU A 233 -7.86 -5.55 -24.17
N SER A 234 -9.11 -5.88 -23.82
CA SER A 234 -9.44 -7.18 -23.22
C SER A 234 -9.14 -8.34 -24.18
N ARG A 235 -9.46 -8.20 -25.46
CA ARG A 235 -9.14 -9.22 -26.49
C ARG A 235 -7.64 -9.36 -26.72
N ASP A 236 -6.91 -8.26 -26.76
CA ASP A 236 -5.45 -8.28 -26.95
C ASP A 236 -4.74 -8.94 -25.76
N LEU A 237 -5.21 -8.69 -24.53
CA LEU A 237 -4.69 -9.34 -23.33
C LEU A 237 -4.96 -10.85 -23.33
N MET A 238 -6.16 -11.27 -23.72
CA MET A 238 -6.50 -12.70 -23.87
C MET A 238 -5.61 -13.38 -24.92
N ALA A 239 -5.36 -12.71 -26.06
CA ALA A 239 -4.49 -13.24 -27.11
C ALA A 239 -3.03 -13.39 -26.64
N LEU A 240 -2.52 -12.42 -25.86
CA LEU A 240 -1.18 -12.51 -25.26
C LEU A 240 -1.08 -13.63 -24.22
N GLN A 241 -2.13 -13.83 -23.42
CA GLN A 241 -2.20 -14.92 -22.46
C GLN A 241 -2.11 -16.29 -23.15
N ASP A 242 -2.85 -16.47 -24.24
CA ASP A 242 -2.82 -17.70 -25.05
C ASP A 242 -1.44 -17.93 -25.68
N GLN A 243 -0.81 -16.87 -26.22
CA GLN A 243 0.55 -16.96 -26.77
C GLN A 243 1.58 -17.35 -25.71
N LEU A 244 1.49 -16.79 -24.51
CA LEU A 244 2.37 -17.15 -23.39
C LEU A 244 2.15 -18.60 -22.97
N GLN A 245 0.92 -19.08 -22.90
CA GLN A 245 0.61 -20.47 -22.59
C GLN A 245 1.15 -21.43 -23.67
N GLN A 246 1.08 -21.06 -24.95
CA GLN A 246 1.69 -21.83 -26.03
C GLN A 246 3.22 -21.87 -25.95
N LEU A 247 3.87 -20.76 -25.59
CA LEU A 247 5.32 -20.74 -25.40
C LEU A 247 5.76 -21.55 -24.18
N ILE A 248 5.00 -21.49 -23.08
CA ILE A 248 5.25 -22.28 -21.87
C ILE A 248 5.10 -23.77 -22.17
N THR A 249 4.05 -24.18 -22.89
CA THR A 249 3.83 -25.58 -23.25
C THR A 249 4.90 -26.10 -24.20
N ARG A 250 5.31 -25.32 -25.22
CA ARG A 250 6.45 -25.65 -26.09
C ARG A 250 7.75 -25.79 -25.32
N ARG A 251 8.03 -24.85 -24.40
CA ARG A 251 9.25 -24.87 -23.60
C ARG A 251 9.26 -26.05 -22.63
N LYS A 252 8.12 -26.40 -22.03
CA LYS A 252 7.94 -27.62 -21.23
C LYS A 252 8.19 -28.87 -22.07
N ALA A 253 7.62 -28.99 -23.27
CA ALA A 253 7.82 -30.13 -24.16
C ALA A 253 9.30 -30.32 -24.55
N MET A 254 10.00 -29.25 -24.94
CA MET A 254 11.45 -29.31 -25.21
C MET A 254 12.29 -29.67 -23.98
N TRP A 255 11.79 -29.36 -22.79
CA TRP A 255 12.44 -29.76 -21.53
C TRP A 255 12.27 -31.25 -21.28
N TRP A 256 11.08 -31.80 -21.49
CA TRP A 256 10.80 -33.23 -21.35
C TRP A 256 11.55 -34.10 -22.37
N GLU A 257 11.83 -33.58 -23.57
CA GLU A 257 12.67 -34.27 -24.56
C GLU A 257 14.17 -34.27 -24.20
N LYS A 258 14.66 -33.28 -23.45
CA LYS A 258 16.05 -33.22 -22.98
C LYS A 258 16.33 -34.05 -21.73
N VAL A 259 15.28 -34.44 -21.00
CA VAL A 259 15.38 -35.22 -19.75
C VAL A 259 15.22 -36.73 -20.01
N ARG A 260 14.97 -37.13 -21.26
CA ARG A 260 14.93 -38.53 -21.70
C ARG A 260 16.25 -38.93 -22.35
#